data_AF-A0A7W6X7P3-F1
#
_entry.id   AF-A0A7W6X7P3-F1
#
_cell.length_a   1.000
_cell.length_b   1.000
_cell.length_c   1.000
_cell.angle_alpha   90.00
_cell.angle_beta   90.00
_cell.angle_gamma   90.00
#
_symmetry.space_group_name_H-M   'P 1'
#
loop_
_entity.id
_entity.type
_entity.pdbx_description
1 polymer ?
#
loop_
_entity_poly.entity_id
_entity_poly.type
_entity_poly.pdbx_seq_one_letter_code
_entity_poly.pdbx_strand_id
1 'polypeptide(L)'
;MRDEKPRGVLKLVSGKAGSSHDPAPIVAHETMRSSAELDPLVRQVVANASLMKRFRETVGCNDEARVRAVIDEVRSYAISIDPNSTYAEGAKLALLLADYR
;
A
#
# COMPACT_ATOMS: atom_id res chain seq x y z
N MET A 1 -23.16 -50.28 7.25
CA MET A 1 -23.78 -49.03 6.77
C MET A 1 -23.43 -47.93 7.76
N ARG A 2 -22.75 -46.89 7.24
CA ARG A 2 -22.48 -45.53 7.76
C ARG A 2 -22.89 -45.23 9.21
N ASP A 3 -21.92 -44.95 10.08
CA ASP A 3 -22.11 -44.01 11.18
C ASP A 3 -21.13 -42.85 10.98
N GLU A 4 -21.54 -41.95 10.09
CA GLU A 4 -20.90 -40.69 9.77
C GLU A 4 -21.27 -39.69 10.88
N LYS A 5 -20.36 -39.44 11.82
CA LYS A 5 -20.44 -38.24 12.68
C LYS A 5 -19.62 -37.14 12.03
N PRO A 6 -20.29 -36.10 11.53
CA PRO A 6 -19.79 -34.78 11.89
C PRO A 6 -20.95 -33.86 12.27
N ARG A 7 -20.66 -32.97 13.22
CA ARG A 7 -21.01 -31.55 13.23
C ARG A 7 -20.92 -31.07 14.67
N GLY A 8 -19.69 -30.72 15.07
CA GLY A 8 -19.51 -29.86 16.23
C GLY A 8 -20.21 -28.54 15.95
N VAL A 9 -21.35 -28.31 16.61
CA VAL A 9 -22.00 -26.99 16.63
C VAL A 9 -21.23 -26.15 17.63
N LEU A 10 -20.46 -25.17 17.14
CA LEU A 10 -19.93 -24.10 17.96
C LEU A 10 -21.10 -23.21 18.41
N LYS A 11 -21.62 -23.47 19.61
CA LYS A 11 -22.49 -22.52 20.31
C LYS A 11 -21.63 -21.35 20.79
N LEU A 12 -21.52 -20.31 19.97
CA LEU A 12 -21.01 -19.02 20.41
C LEU A 12 -22.09 -18.40 21.31
N VAL A 13 -21.95 -18.63 22.62
CA VAL A 13 -22.75 -17.94 23.63
C VAL A 13 -22.28 -16.50 23.61
N SER A 14 -23.16 -15.59 23.19
CA SER A 14 -22.97 -14.15 23.27
C SER A 14 -22.93 -13.74 24.74
N GLY A 15 -21.74 -13.86 25.33
CA GLY A 15 -21.43 -13.37 26.66
C GLY A 15 -21.21 -11.87 26.58
N LYS A 16 -22.28 -11.11 26.80
CA LYS A 16 -22.20 -9.66 27.05
C LYS A 16 -21.55 -9.44 28.41
N ALA A 17 -20.21 -9.40 28.43
CA ALA A 17 -19.43 -8.87 29.54
C ALA A 17 -19.08 -7.42 29.19
N GLY A 18 -19.58 -6.49 30.01
CA GLY A 18 -19.33 -5.07 29.85
C GLY A 18 -17.85 -4.74 29.85
N SER A 19 -17.35 -4.32 28.70
CA SER A 19 -16.42 -3.20 28.63
C SER A 19 -17.08 -2.18 27.74
N SER A 20 -17.37 -1.01 28.32
CA SER A 20 -17.75 0.18 27.57
C SER A 20 -16.52 0.67 26.82
N HIS A 21 -16.06 -0.11 25.84
CA HIS A 21 -15.37 0.45 24.71
C HIS A 21 -16.49 0.96 23.81
N ASP A 22 -16.78 2.26 23.91
CA ASP A 22 -17.18 2.97 22.72
C ASP A 22 -16.20 2.51 21.62
N PRO A 23 -16.65 1.87 20.53
CA PRO A 23 -15.73 1.59 19.44
C PRO A 23 -15.18 2.96 19.07
N ALA A 24 -13.88 3.19 19.33
CA ALA A 24 -13.21 4.39 18.86
C ALA A 24 -13.65 4.58 17.40
N PRO A 25 -14.13 5.78 17.01
CA PRO A 25 -14.57 6.00 15.65
C PRO A 25 -13.47 5.45 14.76
N ILE A 26 -13.85 4.58 13.80
CA ILE A 26 -12.94 4.12 12.76
C ILE A 26 -12.43 5.42 12.15
N VAL A 27 -11.23 5.83 12.54
CA VAL A 27 -10.60 7.01 11.99
C VAL A 27 -10.43 6.62 10.55
N ALA A 28 -11.25 7.21 9.67
CA ALA A 28 -11.08 7.05 8.25
C ALA A 28 -9.63 7.38 7.99
N HIS A 29 -8.82 6.37 7.66
CA HIS A 29 -7.46 6.57 7.21
C HIS A 29 -7.57 7.65 6.14
N GLU A 30 -6.84 8.76 6.30
CA GLU A 30 -6.85 9.86 5.34
C GLU A 30 -6.94 9.27 3.94
N THR A 31 -8.03 9.57 3.25
CA THR A 31 -8.37 8.92 1.99
C THR A 31 -7.20 9.18 1.05
N MET A 32 -6.37 8.16 0.80
CA MET A 32 -5.22 8.30 -0.08
C MET A 32 -5.70 8.90 -1.40
N ARG A 33 -4.95 9.88 -1.93
CA ARG A 33 -5.29 10.50 -3.21
C ARG A 33 -5.52 9.45 -4.27
N SER A 34 -6.53 9.67 -5.10
CA SER A 34 -6.83 8.82 -6.24
C SER A 34 -5.65 8.77 -7.22
N SER A 35 -5.63 7.78 -8.12
CA SER A 35 -4.54 7.69 -9.10
C SER A 35 -4.52 8.91 -10.03
N ALA A 36 -5.68 9.49 -10.34
CA ALA A 36 -5.80 10.71 -11.14
C ALA A 36 -5.20 11.93 -10.43
N GLU A 37 -5.36 12.04 -9.11
CA GLU A 37 -4.76 13.11 -8.32
C GLU A 37 -3.24 12.96 -8.15
N LEU A 38 -2.72 11.73 -8.23
CA LEU A 38 -1.28 11.45 -8.21
C LEU A 38 -0.63 11.56 -9.60
N ASP A 39 -1.38 11.59 -10.69
CA ASP A 39 -0.84 11.65 -12.07
C ASP A 39 0.14 12.83 -12.29
N PRO A 40 -0.12 14.06 -11.78
CA PRO A 40 0.84 15.15 -11.91
C PRO A 40 2.17 14.87 -11.21
N LEU A 41 2.13 14.17 -10.07
CA LEU A 41 3.33 13.78 -9.34
C LEU A 41 4.06 12.63 -10.05
N VAL A 42 3.32 11.64 -10.57
CA VAL A 42 3.85 10.57 -11.43
C VAL A 42 4.62 11.16 -12.62
N ARG A 43 4.03 12.11 -13.36
CA ARG A 43 4.69 12.77 -14.50
C ARG A 43 6.01 13.45 -14.12
N GLN A 44 6.06 14.10 -12.96
CA GLN A 44 7.27 14.76 -12.48
C GLN A 44 8.35 13.75 -12.07
N VAL A 45 7.95 12.61 -11.49
CA VAL A 45 8.88 11.50 -11.20
C VAL A 45 9.39 10.89 -12.50
N VAL A 46 8.53 10.68 -13.49
CA VAL A 46 8.90 10.16 -14.81
C VAL A 46 9.90 11.07 -15.53
N ALA A 47 9.80 12.39 -15.35
CA ALA A 47 10.74 13.35 -15.92
C ALA A 47 12.17 13.19 -15.36
N ASN A 48 12.35 12.55 -14.20
CA ASN A 48 13.67 12.21 -13.67
C ASN A 48 14.21 10.95 -14.36
N ALA A 49 14.83 11.14 -15.52
CA ALA A 49 15.33 10.05 -16.37
C ALA A 49 16.31 9.11 -15.66
N SER A 50 17.18 9.64 -14.80
CA SER A 50 18.17 8.82 -14.06
C SER A 50 17.50 7.91 -13.04
N LEU A 51 16.52 8.43 -12.29
CA LEU A 51 15.74 7.64 -11.34
C LEU A 51 14.88 6.60 -12.06
N MET A 52 14.21 6.98 -13.15
CA MET A 52 13.39 6.05 -13.94
C MET A 52 14.21 4.94 -14.59
N LYS A 53 15.45 5.22 -15.01
CA LYS A 53 16.37 4.18 -15.49
C LYS A 53 16.64 3.15 -14.39
N ARG A 54 17.02 3.58 -13.19
CA ARG A 54 17.25 2.68 -12.05
C ARG A 54 15.99 1.91 -11.67
N PHE A 55 14.84 2.57 -11.65
CA PHE A 55 13.55 1.94 -11.37
C PHE A 55 13.23 0.83 -12.37
N ARG A 56 13.38 1.09 -13.68
CA ARG A 56 13.16 0.08 -14.72
C ARG A 56 14.12 -1.10 -14.61
N GLU A 57 15.38 -0.87 -14.22
CA GLU A 57 16.36 -1.94 -13.98
C GLU A 57 15.99 -2.83 -12.77
N THR A 58 15.16 -2.33 -11.85
CA THR A 58 14.67 -3.14 -10.71
C THR A 58 13.43 -3.97 -11.02
N VAL A 59 12.70 -3.67 -12.11
CA VAL A 59 11.52 -4.45 -12.50
C VAL A 59 11.96 -5.85 -12.92
N GLY A 60 11.47 -6.87 -12.22
CA GLY A 60 11.85 -8.28 -12.46
C GLY A 60 13.19 -8.70 -11.87
N CYS A 61 13.82 -7.85 -11.05
CA CYS A 61 15.03 -8.19 -10.31
C CYS A 61 14.68 -9.02 -9.05
N ASN A 62 15.44 -10.08 -8.78
CA ASN A 62 15.28 -10.90 -7.55
C ASN A 62 16.04 -10.32 -6.34
N ASP A 63 16.72 -9.18 -6.50
CA ASP A 63 17.39 -8.49 -5.40
C ASP A 63 16.41 -7.56 -4.68
N GLU A 64 15.74 -8.10 -3.66
CA GLU A 64 14.76 -7.36 -2.86
C GLU A 64 15.35 -6.11 -2.20
N ALA A 65 16.61 -6.16 -1.77
CA ALA A 65 17.27 -5.03 -1.12
C ALA A 65 17.47 -3.89 -2.13
N ARG A 66 17.89 -4.21 -3.36
CA ARG A 66 18.01 -3.24 -4.45
C ARG A 66 16.66 -2.67 -4.85
N VAL A 67 15.63 -3.51 -5.01
CA VAL A 67 14.27 -3.06 -5.34
C VAL A 67 13.77 -2.08 -4.28
N ARG A 68 13.92 -2.45 -2.99
CA ARG A 68 13.51 -1.60 -1.88
C ARG A 68 14.23 -0.25 -1.88
N ALA A 69 15.54 -0.24 -2.07
CA ALA A 69 16.33 0.99 -2.11
C ALA A 69 15.84 1.95 -3.21
N VAL A 70 15.53 1.43 -4.40
CA VAL A 70 15.06 2.27 -5.50
C VAL A 70 13.62 2.76 -5.27
N ILE A 71 12.75 1.96 -4.64
CA ILE A 71 11.42 2.43 -4.22
C ILE A 71 11.53 3.54 -3.16
N ASP A 72 12.45 3.41 -2.19
CA ASP A 72 12.72 4.45 -1.20
C ASP A 72 13.27 5.72 -1.84
N GLU A 73 14.11 5.62 -2.88
CA GLU A 73 14.56 6.77 -3.68
C GLU A 73 13.38 7.46 -4.39
N VAL A 74 12.48 6.70 -5.02
CA VAL A 74 11.28 7.23 -5.67
C VAL A 74 10.43 7.99 -4.66
N ARG A 75 10.22 7.41 -3.48
CA ARG A 75 9.46 8.05 -2.41
C ARG A 75 10.13 9.33 -1.91
N SER A 76 11.44 9.30 -1.66
CA SER A 76 12.20 10.48 -1.24
C SER A 76 12.10 11.61 -2.27
N TYR A 77 12.23 11.28 -3.55
CA TYR A 77 12.06 12.25 -4.63
C TYR A 77 10.63 12.80 -4.70
N ALA A 78 9.61 11.94 -4.56
CA ALA A 78 8.22 12.37 -4.52
C ALA A 78 7.94 13.33 -3.35
N ILE A 79 8.48 13.05 -2.15
CA ILE A 79 8.36 13.94 -0.98
C ILE A 79 9.05 15.29 -1.22
N SER A 80 10.16 15.30 -1.97
CA SER A 80 10.84 16.57 -2.31
C SER A 80 10.02 17.48 -3.22
N ILE A 81 9.13 16.90 -4.03
CA ILE A 81 8.19 17.62 -4.91
C ILE A 81 6.92 17.99 -4.14
N ASP A 82 6.39 17.04 -3.37
CA ASP A 82 5.18 17.17 -2.58
C ASP A 82 5.43 16.71 -1.13
N PRO A 83 5.74 17.65 -0.21
CA PRO A 83 6.03 17.34 1.18
C PRO A 83 4.87 16.69 1.94
N ASN A 84 3.64 16.80 1.42
CA ASN A 84 2.45 16.18 2.03
C ASN A 84 2.25 14.72 1.59
N SER A 85 3.09 14.21 0.68
CA SER A 85 2.98 12.83 0.21
C SER A 85 3.20 11.85 1.36
N THR A 86 2.21 11.01 1.61
CA THR A 86 2.27 10.00 2.68
C THR A 86 3.13 8.80 2.27
N TYR A 87 3.46 7.94 3.24
CA TYR A 87 4.14 6.66 2.96
C TYR A 87 3.36 5.81 1.96
N ALA A 88 2.05 5.67 2.19
CA ALA A 88 1.19 4.83 1.37
C ALA A 88 1.04 5.38 -0.05
N GLU A 89 1.00 6.70 -0.21
CA GLU A 89 1.00 7.35 -1.52
C GLU A 89 2.31 7.13 -2.28
N GLY A 90 3.45 7.13 -1.58
CA GLY A 90 4.74 6.77 -2.17
C GLY A 90 4.78 5.34 -2.72
N ALA A 91 4.21 4.38 -1.98
CA ALA A 91 4.07 3.00 -2.46
C ALA A 91 3.12 2.89 -3.67
N LYS A 92 1.99 3.60 -3.64
CA LYS A 92 1.06 3.68 -4.77
C LYS A 92 1.71 4.32 -6.00
N LEU A 93 2.52 5.35 -5.81
CA LEU A 93 3.32 5.97 -6.87
C LEU A 93 4.24 4.96 -7.56
N ALA A 94 4.95 4.13 -6.80
CA ALA A 94 5.81 3.09 -7.38
C ALA A 94 5.02 2.11 -8.26
N LEU A 95 3.79 1.74 -7.86
CA LEU A 95 2.90 0.93 -8.69
C LEU A 95 2.49 1.66 -9.97
N LEU A 96 2.06 2.91 -9.87
CA LEU A 96 1.67 3.72 -11.03
C LEU A 96 2.84 3.90 -12.02
N LEU A 97 4.07 4.03 -11.52
CA LEU A 97 5.28 4.13 -12.35
C LEU A 97 5.62 2.83 -13.06
N ALA A 98 5.32 1.67 -12.48
CA ALA A 98 5.49 0.38 -13.13
C ALA A 98 4.52 0.19 -14.30
N ASP A 99 3.31 0.73 -14.19
CA ASP A 99 2.30 0.75 -15.26
C ASP A 99 2.49 1.88 -16.29
N TYR A 100 3.35 2.87 -15.97
CA TYR A 100 3.59 4.03 -16.84
C TYR A 100 4.48 3.66 -18.04
N ARG A 101 3.83 3.29 -19.15
CA ARG A 101 4.47 2.99 -20.45
C ARG A 101 4.54 4.21 -21.36
#